data_AF-A0A2E3DUG7-F1
#
_entry.id   AF-A0A2E3DUG7-F1
#
_cell.length_a   1.000
_cell.length_b   1.000
_cell.length_c   1.000
_cell.angle_alpha   90.00
_cell.angle_beta   90.00
_cell.angle_gamma   90.00
#
_symmetry.space_group_name_H-M   'P 1'
#
loop_
_entity.id
_entity.type
_entity.pdbx_description
1 polymer ?
#
loop_
_entity_poly.entity_id
_entity_poly.type
_entity_poly.pdbx_seq_one_letter_code
_entity_poly.pdbx_strand_id
1 'polypeptide(L)'
;MKEYHKINQVSVVPINQVNNLMKNQNISLAINIHSFSEMTIDFVKFWIDKINKMKIQYLFIVPNSGEEYKGDLISFDKIDFKPLIESYGYNLIVKRDKYLNPHIQKYGLNPTMYYLFNKPNFIKG
;
A
#
# COMPACT_ATOMS: atom_id res chain seq x y z
N MET A 1 22.82 12.97 -12.41
CA MET A 1 22.48 11.60 -12.87
C MET A 1 21.70 10.93 -11.76
N LYS A 2 20.56 10.29 -12.07
CA LYS A 2 19.86 9.46 -11.09
C LYS A 2 20.61 8.14 -10.97
N GLU A 3 21.15 7.85 -9.78
CA GLU A 3 21.64 6.52 -9.47
C GLU A 3 20.44 5.59 -9.32
N TYR A 4 20.41 4.52 -10.11
CA TYR A 4 19.42 3.47 -9.99
C TYR A 4 20.09 2.28 -9.32
N HIS A 5 19.53 1.80 -8.21
CA HIS A 5 19.94 0.52 -7.66
C HIS A 5 19.43 -0.59 -8.58
N LYS A 6 20.36 -1.37 -9.15
CA LYS A 6 20.00 -2.55 -9.94
C LYS A 6 19.36 -3.59 -9.02
N ILE A 7 18.16 -4.02 -9.37
CA ILE A 7 17.50 -5.12 -8.66
C ILE A 7 18.18 -6.42 -9.10
N ASN A 8 18.62 -7.23 -8.13
CA ASN A 8 19.32 -8.48 -8.41
C ASN A 8 18.36 -9.65 -8.67
N GLN A 9 17.09 -9.55 -8.27
CA GLN A 9 16.10 -10.61 -8.43
C GLN A 9 14.67 -10.06 -8.48
N VAL A 10 13.87 -10.55 -9.42
CA VAL A 10 12.43 -10.27 -9.52
C VAL A 10 11.71 -11.60 -9.71
N SER A 11 10.58 -11.78 -9.02
CA SER A 11 9.68 -12.92 -9.21
C SER A 11 8.27 -12.41 -9.51
N VAL A 12 7.70 -12.87 -10.62
CA VAL A 12 6.31 -12.61 -10.98
C VAL A 12 5.49 -13.80 -10.54
N VAL A 13 4.46 -13.57 -9.73
CA VAL A 13 3.61 -14.65 -9.21
C VAL A 13 2.19 -14.45 -9.72
N PRO A 14 1.65 -15.42 -10.50
CA PRO A 14 0.25 -15.42 -10.89
C PRO A 14 -0.68 -15.36 -9.67
N ILE A 15 -1.81 -14.66 -9.79
CA ILE A 15 -2.74 -14.44 -8.67
C ILE A 15 -3.23 -15.76 -8.04
N ASN A 16 -3.48 -16.77 -8.86
CA ASN A 16 -3.89 -18.11 -8.43
C ASN A 16 -2.78 -18.90 -7.72
N GLN A 17 -1.54 -18.42 -7.73
CA GLN A 17 -0.38 -19.02 -7.07
C GLN A 17 0.11 -18.20 -5.86
N VAL A 18 -0.53 -17.08 -5.52
CA VAL A 18 -0.12 -16.23 -4.38
C VAL A 18 -0.09 -16.99 -3.05
N ASN A 19 -0.94 -18.01 -2.87
CA ASN A 19 -0.90 -18.85 -1.66
C ASN A 19 0.42 -19.66 -1.55
N ASN A 20 1.10 -19.94 -2.66
CA ASN A 20 2.37 -20.67 -2.67
C ASN A 20 3.56 -19.79 -2.24
N LEU A 21 3.47 -18.47 -2.43
CA LEU A 21 4.47 -17.50 -1.91
C LEU A 21 4.56 -17.54 -0.38
N MET A 22 3.46 -17.87 0.28
CA MET A 22 3.33 -17.80 1.74
C MET A 22 4.28 -18.73 2.50
N LYS A 23 4.90 -19.71 1.83
CA LYS A 23 5.69 -20.74 2.52
C LYS A 23 7.13 -20.33 2.82
N ASN A 24 7.76 -19.39 2.10
CA ASN A 24 9.23 -19.27 2.10
C ASN A 24 9.82 -17.86 1.91
N GLN A 25 9.09 -16.76 2.16
CA GLN A 25 9.66 -15.42 1.96
C GLN A 25 9.50 -14.50 3.17
N ASN A 26 10.63 -13.95 3.63
CA ASN A 26 10.70 -12.87 4.61
C ASN A 26 10.39 -11.52 3.96
N ILE A 27 9.14 -11.32 3.56
CA ILE A 27 8.68 -10.03 3.01
C ILE A 27 8.42 -9.07 4.16
N SER A 28 9.20 -7.99 4.24
CA SER A 28 9.01 -6.95 5.26
C SER A 28 8.03 -5.86 4.84
N LEU A 29 7.86 -5.64 3.53
CA LEU A 29 7.10 -4.53 2.96
C LEU A 29 6.18 -4.99 1.84
N ALA A 30 4.88 -4.69 1.98
CA ALA A 30 3.90 -4.74 0.91
C ALA A 30 3.68 -3.32 0.35
N ILE A 31 3.61 -3.20 -0.97
CA ILE A 31 3.42 -1.93 -1.65
C ILE A 31 2.15 -2.01 -2.50
N ASN A 32 1.26 -1.04 -2.34
CA ASN A 32 0.14 -0.81 -3.25
C ASN A 32 0.26 0.60 -3.84
N ILE A 33 0.35 0.69 -5.17
CA ILE A 33 0.38 1.96 -5.91
C ILE A 33 -0.87 2.01 -6.77
N HIS A 34 -1.76 2.95 -6.47
CA HIS A 34 -3.02 3.29 -7.15
C HIS A 34 -4.12 2.22 -7.14
N SER A 35 -3.73 0.94 -7.07
CA SER A 35 -4.63 -0.19 -7.23
C SER A 35 -5.79 -0.23 -6.23
N PHE A 36 -5.59 0.01 -4.92
CA PHE A 36 -6.70 -0.08 -3.95
C PHE A 36 -7.81 0.96 -4.18
N SER A 37 -7.46 2.15 -4.68
CA SER A 37 -8.46 3.18 -4.99
C SER A 37 -9.33 2.84 -6.21
N GLU A 38 -8.90 1.88 -7.02
CA GLU A 38 -9.58 1.41 -8.23
C GLU A 38 -10.33 0.10 -8.00
N MET A 39 -10.36 -0.38 -6.75
CA MET A 39 -10.91 -1.68 -6.38
C MET A 39 -12.09 -1.54 -5.42
N THR A 40 -13.00 -2.50 -5.44
CA THR A 40 -14.08 -2.59 -4.46
C THR A 40 -13.52 -2.83 -3.05
N ILE A 41 -14.28 -2.45 -2.03
CA ILE A 41 -13.83 -2.65 -0.63
C ILE A 41 -13.59 -4.13 -0.31
N ASP A 42 -14.37 -5.04 -0.91
CA ASP A 42 -14.19 -6.48 -0.74
C ASP A 42 -12.86 -6.98 -1.28
N PHE A 43 -12.40 -6.42 -2.40
CA PHE A 43 -11.12 -6.79 -3.00
C PHE A 43 -9.94 -6.17 -2.23
N VAL A 44 -10.11 -4.97 -1.68
CA VAL A 44 -9.14 -4.38 -0.73
C VAL A 44 -9.01 -5.28 0.51
N LYS A 45 -10.14 -5.72 1.09
CA LYS A 45 -10.17 -6.66 2.22
C LYS A 45 -9.49 -7.98 1.91
N PHE A 46 -9.74 -8.55 0.73
CA PHE A 46 -9.07 -9.76 0.27
C PHE A 46 -7.54 -9.63 0.31
N TRP A 47 -6.99 -8.53 -0.18
CA TRP A 47 -5.55 -8.31 -0.17
C TRP A 47 -4.97 -8.05 1.22
N ILE A 48 -5.64 -7.24 2.05
CA ILE A 48 -5.19 -6.98 3.42
C ILE A 48 -5.17 -8.28 4.23
N ASP A 49 -6.17 -9.16 4.04
CA ASP A 49 -6.18 -10.49 4.66
C ASP A 49 -4.97 -11.34 4.25
N LYS A 50 -4.60 -11.34 2.95
CA LYS A 50 -3.40 -12.04 2.47
C LYS A 50 -2.11 -11.47 3.07
N ILE A 51 -1.96 -10.15 3.05
CA ILE A 51 -0.82 -9.43 3.62
C ILE A 51 -0.67 -9.75 5.12
N ASN A 52 -1.78 -9.76 5.84
CA ASN A 52 -1.83 -10.14 7.26
C ASN A 52 -1.41 -11.59 7.49
N LYS A 53 -1.91 -12.54 6.68
CA LYS A 53 -1.54 -13.97 6.76
C LYS A 53 -0.07 -14.22 6.44
N MET A 54 0.52 -13.40 5.56
CA MET A 54 1.95 -13.42 5.25
C MET A 54 2.82 -12.77 6.33
N LYS A 55 2.21 -12.22 7.38
CA LYS A 55 2.91 -11.58 8.50
C LYS A 55 3.83 -10.43 8.07
N ILE A 56 3.44 -9.71 7.03
CA ILE A 56 4.19 -8.56 6.54
C ILE A 56 4.12 -7.44 7.58
N GLN A 57 5.24 -6.77 7.85
CA GLN A 57 5.30 -5.75 8.90
C GLN A 57 4.83 -4.38 8.40
N TYR A 58 5.26 -3.99 7.19
CA TYR A 58 5.02 -2.68 6.63
C TYR A 58 4.08 -2.74 5.44
N LEU A 59 3.15 -1.80 5.38
CA LEU A 59 2.23 -1.61 4.26
C LEU A 59 2.34 -0.18 3.77
N PHE A 60 2.89 -0.01 2.56
CA PHE A 60 3.02 1.28 1.89
C PHE A 60 1.93 1.43 0.83
N ILE A 61 1.15 2.51 0.93
CA ILE A 61 0.00 2.76 0.05
C ILE A 61 0.13 4.14 -0.58
N VAL A 62 -0.13 4.18 -1.88
CA VAL A 62 -0.25 5.40 -2.67
C VAL A 62 -1.63 5.38 -3.34
N PRO A 63 -2.66 6.04 -2.79
CA PRO A 63 -3.97 6.06 -3.43
C PRO A 63 -3.90 6.75 -4.80
N ASN A 64 -4.81 6.38 -5.70
CA ASN A 64 -5.04 7.19 -6.89
C ASN A 64 -5.83 8.43 -6.45
N SER A 65 -5.35 9.61 -6.80
CA SER A 65 -6.05 10.86 -6.50
C SER A 65 -7.30 11.07 -7.35
N GLY A 66 -7.45 10.35 -8.47
CA GLY A 66 -8.50 10.64 -9.43
C GLY A 66 -8.43 12.11 -9.90
N GLU A 67 -9.60 12.69 -10.21
CA GLU A 67 -9.74 14.08 -10.64
C GLU A 67 -9.57 15.10 -9.49
N GLU A 68 -9.85 14.70 -8.24
CA GLU A 68 -9.78 15.59 -7.07
C GLU A 68 -8.76 15.09 -6.05
N TYR A 69 -7.74 15.91 -5.80
CA TYR A 69 -6.78 15.67 -4.74
C TYR A 69 -7.44 15.78 -3.35
N LYS A 70 -7.96 14.65 -2.85
CA LYS A 70 -8.42 14.52 -1.45
C LYS A 70 -7.40 13.81 -0.57
N GLY A 71 -6.48 13.07 -1.20
CA GLY A 71 -5.44 12.34 -0.49
C GLY A 71 -5.99 11.24 0.41
N ASP A 72 -7.28 10.90 0.34
CA ASP A 72 -7.93 9.95 1.24
C ASP A 72 -7.77 8.50 0.77
N LEU A 73 -7.84 7.56 1.70
CA LEU A 73 -7.79 6.12 1.44
C LEU A 73 -9.18 5.61 1.06
N ILE A 74 -9.66 6.06 -0.09
CA ILE A 74 -11.00 5.76 -0.60
C ILE A 74 -10.94 4.68 -1.68
N SER A 75 -11.79 3.66 -1.57
CA SER A 75 -11.95 2.60 -2.56
C SER A 75 -12.80 3.05 -3.76
N PHE A 76 -12.94 2.19 -4.77
CA PHE A 76 -13.84 2.43 -5.91
C PHE A 76 -15.28 2.71 -5.45
N ASP A 77 -15.76 1.96 -4.45
CA ASP A 77 -17.10 2.06 -3.87
C ASP A 77 -17.28 3.28 -2.95
N LYS A 78 -16.31 4.21 -2.93
CA LYS A 78 -16.31 5.42 -2.09
C LYS A 78 -16.27 5.14 -0.57
N ILE A 79 -15.65 4.03 -0.17
CA ILE A 79 -15.50 3.65 1.24
C ILE A 79 -14.08 3.96 1.72
N ASP A 80 -13.95 4.61 2.88
CA ASP A 80 -12.67 4.76 3.56
C ASP A 80 -12.19 3.38 4.07
N PHE A 81 -11.06 2.92 3.53
CA PHE A 81 -10.46 1.65 3.90
C PHE A 81 -9.35 1.77 4.96
N LYS A 82 -9.10 2.97 5.50
CA LYS A 82 -8.20 3.13 6.66
C LYS A 82 -8.66 2.33 7.89
N PRO A 83 -9.94 2.37 8.32
CA PRO A 83 -10.41 1.58 9.46
C PRO A 83 -10.25 0.08 9.23
N LEU A 84 -10.40 -0.37 7.98
CA LEU A 84 -10.15 -1.75 7.60
C LEU A 84 -8.68 -2.13 7.86
N ILE A 85 -7.72 -1.35 7.37
CA ILE A 85 -6.28 -1.58 7.63
C ILE A 85 -6.00 -1.64 9.15
N GLU A 86 -6.54 -0.69 9.91
CA GLU A 86 -6.36 -0.59 11.36
C GLU A 86 -6.96 -1.79 12.11
N SER A 87 -8.09 -2.33 11.65
CA SER A 87 -8.70 -3.54 12.24
C SER A 87 -7.82 -4.79 12.11
N TYR A 88 -6.88 -4.81 11.16
CA TYR A 88 -5.85 -5.86 11.05
C TYR A 88 -4.62 -5.57 11.93
N GLY A 89 -4.63 -4.52 12.76
CA GLY A 89 -3.54 -4.18 13.70
C GLY A 89 -2.38 -3.39 13.08
N TYR A 90 -2.61 -2.78 11.92
CA TYR A 90 -1.66 -1.86 11.29
C TYR A 90 -1.93 -0.43 11.78
N ASN A 91 -0.89 0.25 12.22
CA ASN A 91 -0.96 1.65 12.66
C ASN A 91 -0.33 2.56 11.60
N LEU A 92 -0.98 3.68 11.30
CA LEU A 92 -0.41 4.70 10.42
C LEU A 92 0.79 5.36 11.10
N ILE A 93 1.97 5.26 10.50
CA ILE A 93 3.21 5.87 11.03
C ILE A 93 3.75 7.01 10.16
N VAL A 94 3.39 7.05 8.87
CA VAL A 94 3.72 8.18 7.99
C VAL A 94 2.53 8.49 7.09
N LYS A 95 2.17 9.78 7.02
CA LYS A 95 1.30 10.37 6.01
C LYS A 95 1.99 11.64 5.50
N ARG A 96 2.33 11.71 4.22
CA ARG A 96 2.94 12.92 3.63
C ARG A 96 2.52 13.15 2.19
N ASP A 97 2.59 14.40 1.76
CA ASP A 97 2.48 14.77 0.36
C ASP A 97 3.58 14.11 -0.48
N LYS A 98 3.23 13.68 -1.69
CA LYS A 98 4.18 13.17 -2.69
C LYS A 98 5.19 14.24 -3.07
N TYR A 99 4.71 15.45 -3.33
CA TYR A 99 5.52 16.61 -3.67
C TYR A 99 5.62 17.54 -2.46
N LEU A 100 6.84 17.89 -2.06
CA LEU A 100 7.08 18.80 -0.93
C LEU A 100 6.72 20.25 -1.25
N ASN A 101 6.70 20.61 -2.54
CA ASN A 101 6.26 21.93 -2.96
C ASN A 101 4.72 21.96 -3.02
N PRO A 102 4.05 22.84 -2.29
CA PRO A 102 2.59 22.86 -2.19
C PRO A 102 1.90 23.20 -3.51
N HIS A 103 2.53 24.01 -4.38
CA HIS A 103 1.98 24.29 -5.71
C HIS A 103 2.03 23.07 -6.62
N ILE A 104 3.13 22.30 -6.56
CA ILE A 104 3.24 21.04 -7.31
C ILE A 104 2.32 19.97 -6.73
N GLN A 105 2.16 19.93 -5.40
CA GLN A 105 1.19 19.02 -4.77
C GLN A 105 -0.25 19.36 -5.11
N LYS A 106 -0.57 20.61 -5.44
CA LYS A 106 -1.93 21.00 -5.81
C LYS A 106 -2.22 20.88 -7.31
N TYR A 107 -1.25 21.24 -8.14
CA TYR A 107 -1.45 21.42 -9.59
C TYR A 107 -0.53 20.56 -10.47
N GLY A 108 0.40 19.82 -9.86
CA GLY A 108 1.33 18.96 -10.57
C GLY A 108 0.68 17.69 -11.11
N LEU A 109 1.47 16.84 -11.75
CA LEU A 109 0.99 15.59 -12.34
C LEU A 109 0.75 14.53 -11.25
N ASN A 110 -0.51 14.07 -11.15
CA ASN A 110 -0.97 13.04 -10.22
C ASN A 110 -0.51 13.31 -8.78
N PRO A 111 -0.98 14.41 -8.19
CA PRO A 111 -0.70 14.70 -6.79
C PRO A 111 -1.38 13.65 -5.93
N THR A 112 -0.67 13.09 -4.96
CA THR A 112 -1.24 12.07 -4.05
C THR A 112 -0.47 12.09 -2.73
N MET A 113 -0.92 11.29 -1.79
CA MET A 113 -0.30 11.11 -0.49
C MET A 113 0.46 9.79 -0.44
N TYR A 114 1.53 9.78 0.33
CA TYR A 114 2.24 8.58 0.73
C TYR A 114 1.84 8.18 2.13
N TYR A 115 1.36 6.94 2.25
CA TYR A 115 0.97 6.33 3.51
C TYR A 115 1.91 5.17 3.83
N LEU A 116 2.42 5.13 5.05
CA LEU A 116 3.12 3.98 5.59
C LEU A 116 2.44 3.53 6.87
N PHE A 117 2.00 2.27 6.87
CA PHE A 117 1.49 1.59 8.04
C PHE A 117 2.52 0.59 8.56
N ASN A 118 2.52 0.39 9.87
CA ASN A 118 3.36 -0.60 10.56
C ASN A 118 2.50 -1.46 11.47
N LYS A 119 2.76 -2.76 11.48
CA LYS A 119 2.19 -3.70 12.43
C LYS A 119 3.25 -4.12 13.45
N PRO A 120 3.25 -3.54 14.67
CA PRO A 120 4.33 -3.69 15.65
C PRO A 120 4.51 -5.11 16.21
N ASN A 121 3.50 -5.98 16.10
CA ASN A 121 3.48 -7.28 16.79
C ASN A 121 4.04 -8.47 15.99
N PHE A 122 4.81 -8.25 14.92
CA PHE A 122 5.60 -9.32 14.31
C PHE A 122 7.01 -9.35 14.89
N ILE A 123 7.10 -9.74 16.17
CA ILE A 123 8.36 -10.19 16.74
C ILE A 123 8.71 -11.49 15.99
N LYS A 124 9.83 -11.48 15.26
CA LYS A 124 10.41 -12.69 14.68
C LYS A 124 10.74 -13.64 15.83
N GLY A 125 9.90 -14.65 16.03
CA GLY A 125 10.29 -15.86 16.76
C GLY A 125 11.21 -16.71 15.92
#